data_AF-A0A0W0YFN3-F1
#
_entry.id   AF-A0A0W0YFN3-F1
#
_cell.length_a   1.000
_cell.length_b   1.000
_cell.length_c   1.000
_cell.angle_alpha   90.00
_cell.angle_beta   90.00
_cell.angle_gamma   90.00
#
_symmetry.space_group_name_H-M   'P 1'
#
loop_
_entity.id
_entity.type
_entity.pdbx_description
1 polymer ?
#
loop_
_entity_poly.entity_id
_entity_poly.type
_entity_poly.pdbx_seq_one_letter_code
_entity_poly.pdbx_strand_id
1 'polypeptide(L)'
;MLHLQEMVKQGSQNRTIILSERLPNFITAPCHLYVTYQVEAKEDFYLIHLHVTGELPLQCQRCLDEFNFPYDNRTVVAVCRNDERAEQILEHYECIVSANLQISLEDVLIDELHLYAPQFHAEMSDCSSEINQILMGTK
;
A
#
# COMPACT_ATOMS: atom_id res chain seq x y z
N MET A 1 -10.30 13.04 3.57
CA MET A 1 -10.96 12.85 2.27
C MET A 1 -10.29 13.71 1.21
N LEU A 2 -10.03 13.14 0.03
CA LEU A 2 -9.53 13.82 -1.16
C LEU A 2 -10.68 13.98 -2.16
N HIS A 3 -10.88 15.20 -2.66
CA HIS A 3 -11.85 15.51 -3.71
C HIS A 3 -11.12 15.53 -5.06
N LEU A 4 -11.22 14.44 -5.83
CA LEU A 4 -10.33 14.20 -6.97
C LEU A 4 -10.42 15.30 -8.04
N GLN A 5 -11.61 15.84 -8.27
CA GLN A 5 -11.84 16.94 -9.23
C GLN A 5 -11.06 18.22 -8.90
N GLU A 6 -10.81 18.48 -7.61
CA GLU A 6 -10.04 19.63 -7.15
C GLU A 6 -8.54 19.30 -7.18
N MET A 7 -8.17 18.08 -6.78
CA MET A 7 -6.77 17.64 -6.70
C MET A 7 -6.06 17.67 -8.05
N VAL A 8 -6.76 17.43 -9.17
CA VAL A 8 -6.19 17.53 -10.52
C VAL A 8 -5.52 18.89 -10.77
N LYS A 9 -6.01 19.96 -10.15
CA LYS A 9 -5.48 21.33 -10.33
C LYS A 9 -4.31 21.66 -9.39
N GLN A 10 -4.07 20.83 -8.39
CA GLN A 10 -3.12 21.11 -7.31
C GLN A 10 -1.72 20.52 -7.56
N GLY A 11 -1.55 19.77 -8.66
CA GLY A 11 -0.27 19.14 -8.98
C GLY A 11 0.13 18.07 -7.96
N SER A 12 1.44 17.87 -7.79
CA SER A 12 1.97 16.93 -6.81
C SER A 12 1.79 17.46 -5.38
N GLN A 13 1.36 16.58 -4.48
CA GLN A 13 1.05 16.87 -3.09
C GLN A 13 1.82 15.90 -2.19
N ASN A 14 2.24 16.38 -1.03
CA ASN A 14 3.05 15.60 -0.09
C ASN A 14 2.36 15.60 1.27
N ARG A 15 2.25 14.43 1.91
CA ARG A 15 1.66 14.30 3.25
C ARG A 15 2.42 13.28 4.07
N THR A 16 2.41 13.49 5.38
CA THR A 16 2.82 12.49 6.36
C THR A 16 1.57 11.98 7.04
N ILE A 17 1.37 10.66 7.02
CA ILE A 17 0.19 9.98 7.56
C ILE A 17 0.66 8.96 8.58
N ILE A 18 -0.08 8.85 9.68
CA ILE A 18 0.13 7.82 10.70
C ILE A 18 -1.01 6.82 10.56
N LEU A 19 -0.69 5.57 10.25
CA LEU A 19 -1.67 4.50 10.20
C LEU A 19 -1.52 3.65 11.46
N SER A 20 -2.61 3.49 12.21
CA SER A 20 -2.63 2.72 13.46
C SER A 20 -3.75 1.69 13.51
N GLU A 21 -4.66 1.69 12.55
CA GLU A 21 -5.86 0.86 12.53
C GLU A 21 -6.00 0.16 11.19
N ARG A 22 -6.62 -1.04 11.22
CA ARG A 22 -6.79 -1.92 10.04
C ARG A 22 -5.47 -2.17 9.31
N LEU A 23 -4.34 -2.20 10.02
CA LEU A 23 -3.08 -2.61 9.43
C LEU A 23 -3.09 -4.12 9.15
N PRO A 24 -2.32 -4.60 8.16
CA PRO A 24 -2.07 -6.03 8.02
C PRO A 24 -1.59 -6.62 9.35
N ASN A 25 -2.00 -7.85 9.64
CA ASN A 25 -1.75 -8.50 10.94
C ASN A 25 -0.26 -8.71 11.27
N PHE A 26 0.62 -8.60 10.28
CA PHE A 26 2.06 -8.71 10.41
C PHE A 26 2.77 -7.36 10.58
N ILE A 27 2.04 -6.23 10.63
CA ILE A 27 2.60 -4.93 11.03
C ILE A 27 2.34 -4.75 12.53
N THR A 28 3.41 -4.62 13.32
CA THR A 28 3.33 -4.76 14.78
C THR A 28 3.10 -3.46 15.53
N ALA A 29 3.27 -2.31 14.87
CA ALA A 29 3.08 -1.00 15.46
C ALA A 29 2.57 0.03 14.43
N PRO A 30 2.00 1.16 14.88
CA PRO A 30 1.63 2.25 13.98
C PRO A 30 2.80 2.71 13.11
N CYS A 31 2.58 2.86 11.81
CA CYS A 31 3.61 3.26 10.86
C CYS A 31 3.44 4.72 10.42
N HIS A 32 4.56 5.41 10.27
CA HIS A 32 4.64 6.77 9.75
C HIS A 32 5.01 6.70 8.27
N LEU A 33 4.05 7.03 7.40
CA LEU A 33 4.24 7.01 5.96
C LEU A 33 4.37 8.43 5.42
N TYR A 34 5.41 8.66 4.64
CA TYR A 34 5.54 9.83 3.79
C TYR A 34 5.01 9.49 2.39
N VAL A 35 4.00 10.24 1.95
CA VAL A 35 3.27 9.97 0.73
C VAL A 35 3.34 11.18 -0.16
N THR A 36 3.84 10.98 -1.37
CA THR A 36 3.72 11.92 -2.47
C THR A 36 2.67 11.40 -3.44
N TYR A 37 1.70 12.24 -3.80
CA TYR A 37 0.65 11.84 -4.72
C TYR A 37 0.30 12.91 -5.74
N GLN A 38 -0.20 12.48 -6.90
CA GLN A 38 -0.71 13.37 -7.93
C GLN A 38 -1.96 12.75 -8.56
N VAL A 39 -2.98 13.57 -8.77
CA VAL A 39 -4.20 13.14 -9.45
C VAL A 39 -4.17 13.59 -10.90
N GLU A 40 -4.42 12.65 -11.80
CA GLU A 40 -4.55 12.86 -13.23
C GLU A 40 -6.00 12.56 -13.66
N ALA A 41 -6.62 13.46 -14.40
CA ALA A 41 -7.92 13.20 -15.01
C ALA A 41 -7.74 12.39 -16.30
N LYS A 42 -8.52 11.31 -16.44
CA LYS A 42 -8.77 10.64 -17.71
C LYS A 42 -10.18 11.00 -18.21
N GLU A 43 -10.56 10.48 -19.37
CA GLU A 43 -11.83 10.85 -20.02
C GLU A 43 -13.05 10.63 -19.10
N ASP A 44 -13.06 9.53 -18.34
CA ASP A 44 -14.21 9.13 -17.52
C ASP A 44 -13.85 8.54 -16.14
N PHE A 45 -12.57 8.55 -15.77
CA PHE A 45 -12.05 8.15 -14.46
C PHE A 45 -10.84 9.01 -14.06
N TYR A 46 -10.29 8.79 -12.87
CA TYR A 46 -9.11 9.50 -12.37
C TYR A 46 -8.01 8.50 -12.07
N LEU A 47 -6.76 8.87 -12.30
CA LEU A 47 -5.60 8.13 -11.81
C LEU A 47 -4.99 8.88 -10.63
N ILE A 48 -4.62 8.12 -9.60
CA ILE A 48 -3.84 8.61 -8.47
C ILE A 48 -2.49 7.93 -8.54
N HIS A 49 -1.47 8.72 -8.87
CA HIS A 49 -0.08 8.30 -8.82
C HIS A 49 0.41 8.49 -7.40
N LEU A 50 0.90 7.42 -6.78
CA LEU A 50 1.34 7.39 -5.39
C LEU A 50 2.80 6.98 -5.31
N HIS A 51 3.54 7.62 -4.41
CA HIS A 51 4.85 7.19 -3.96
C HIS A 51 4.84 7.22 -2.43
N VAL A 52 4.89 6.03 -1.84
CA VAL A 52 4.78 5.82 -0.40
C VAL A 52 6.11 5.33 0.13
N THR A 53 6.62 6.01 1.15
CA THR A 53 7.89 5.67 1.81
C THR A 53 7.72 5.67 3.31
N GLY A 54 8.48 4.81 4.01
CA GLY A 54 8.47 4.77 5.46
C GLY A 54 9.18 3.53 6.01
N GLU A 55 9.34 3.47 7.33
CA GLU A 55 9.82 2.26 8.01
C GLU A 55 8.60 1.48 8.50
N LEU A 56 8.48 0.22 8.07
CA LEU A 56 7.43 -0.68 8.53
C LEU A 56 7.98 -1.59 9.63
N PRO A 57 7.43 -1.55 10.84
CA PRO A 57 7.71 -2.53 11.88
C PRO A 57 6.91 -3.79 11.60
N LEU A 58 7.60 -4.86 11.19
CA LEU A 58 6.99 -6.09 10.70
C LEU A 58 7.33 -7.29 11.59
N GLN A 59 6.43 -8.26 11.63
CA GLN A 59 6.69 -9.60 12.16
C GLN A 59 6.77 -10.60 11.02
N CYS A 60 7.93 -11.25 10.90
CA CYS A 60 8.16 -12.26 9.88
C CYS A 60 7.21 -13.45 10.07
N GLN A 61 6.34 -13.70 9.11
CA GLN A 61 5.37 -14.81 9.17
C GLN A 61 6.02 -16.21 8.99
N ARG A 62 7.35 -16.30 8.78
CA ARG A 62 8.12 -17.56 8.78
C ARG A 62 8.69 -17.89 10.16
N CYS A 63 9.37 -16.92 10.77
CA CYS A 63 10.17 -17.14 11.98
C CYS A 63 9.63 -16.43 13.22
N LEU A 64 8.60 -15.60 13.07
CA LEU A 64 7.96 -14.79 14.10
C LEU A 64 8.84 -13.70 14.72
N ASP A 65 10.07 -13.54 14.24
CA ASP A 65 10.95 -12.44 14.62
C ASP A 65 10.46 -11.11 14.05
N GLU A 66 10.67 -10.04 14.82
CA GLU A 66 10.39 -8.67 14.40
C GLU A 66 11.56 -8.08 13.61
N PHE A 67 11.24 -7.31 12.58
CA PHE A 67 12.22 -6.59 11.77
C PHE A 67 11.63 -5.29 11.22
N ASN A 68 12.50 -4.33 10.92
CA ASN A 68 12.10 -3.10 10.23
C ASN A 68 12.37 -3.24 8.74
N PHE A 69 11.39 -2.87 7.93
CA PHE A 69 11.50 -2.88 6.48
C PHE A 69 11.45 -1.44 5.93
N PRO A 70 12.47 -1.00 5.18
CA PRO A 70 12.46 0.29 4.50
C PRO A 70 11.52 0.20 3.30
N TYR A 71 10.28 0.62 3.50
CA TYR A 71 9.25 0.59 2.48
C TYR A 71 9.41 1.77 1.53
N ASP A 72 9.45 1.47 0.23
CA ASP A 72 9.46 2.42 -0.87
C ASP A 72 8.68 1.79 -2.02
N ASN A 73 7.45 2.25 -2.22
CA ASN A 73 6.56 1.69 -3.23
C ASN A 73 5.91 2.78 -4.08
N ARG A 74 5.75 2.49 -5.38
CA ARG A 74 5.07 3.37 -6.34
C ARG A 74 3.90 2.63 -6.95
N THR A 75 2.71 3.19 -6.78
CA THR A 75 1.46 2.59 -7.23
C THR A 75 0.66 3.59 -8.04
N VAL A 76 -0.21 3.08 -8.91
CA VAL A 76 -1.17 3.88 -9.66
C VAL A 76 -2.54 3.26 -9.46
N VAL A 77 -3.45 4.03 -8.88
CA VAL A 77 -4.81 3.58 -8.58
C VAL A 77 -5.80 4.33 -9.44
N ALA A 78 -6.66 3.61 -10.13
CA ALA A 78 -7.77 4.18 -10.88
C ALA A 78 -8.99 4.37 -9.98
N VAL A 79 -9.64 5.53 -10.07
CA VAL A 79 -10.89 5.81 -9.35
C VAL A 79 -12.03 5.97 -10.34
N CYS A 80 -12.94 4.99 -10.31
CA CYS A 80 -14.09 4.87 -11.18
C CYS A 80 -15.38 5.25 -10.43
N ARG A 81 -16.41 5.69 -11.16
CA ARG A 81 -17.70 6.01 -10.54
C ARG A 81 -18.58 4.81 -10.26
N ASN A 82 -18.35 3.70 -10.96
CA ASN A 82 -19.14 2.48 -10.89
C ASN A 82 -18.27 1.24 -11.18
N ASP A 83 -18.83 0.09 -10.84
CA ASP A 83 -18.17 -1.21 -11.00
C ASP A 83 -17.99 -1.57 -12.48
N GLU A 84 -18.96 -1.26 -13.36
CA GLU A 84 -18.86 -1.60 -14.78
C GLU A 84 -17.61 -0.98 -15.42
N ARG A 85 -17.25 0.26 -15.03
CA ARG A 85 -16.04 0.90 -15.52
C ARG A 85 -14.79 0.35 -14.87
N ALA A 86 -14.82 0.03 -13.57
CA ALA A 86 -13.69 -0.59 -12.89
C ALA A 86 -13.32 -1.94 -13.55
N GLU A 87 -14.31 -2.79 -13.83
CA GLU A 87 -14.10 -4.08 -14.52
C GLU A 87 -13.39 -3.93 -15.88
N GLN A 88 -13.73 -2.89 -16.66
CA GLN A 88 -13.13 -2.64 -17.96
C GLN A 88 -11.64 -2.26 -17.91
N ILE A 89 -11.16 -1.73 -16.79
CA ILE A 89 -9.78 -1.21 -16.68
C ILE A 89 -8.96 -1.94 -15.61
N LEU A 90 -9.57 -2.87 -14.88
CA LEU A 90 -8.95 -3.65 -13.80
C LEU A 90 -7.71 -4.44 -14.27
N GLU A 91 -7.67 -4.82 -15.56
CA GLU A 91 -6.51 -5.50 -16.14
C GLU A 91 -5.26 -4.60 -16.23
N HIS A 92 -5.44 -3.27 -16.16
CA HIS A 92 -4.38 -2.29 -16.29
C HIS A 92 -4.05 -1.58 -14.96
N TYR A 93 -5.03 -1.43 -14.08
CA TYR A 93 -4.90 -0.67 -12.84
C TYR A 93 -5.67 -1.32 -11.69
N GLU A 94 -5.12 -1.21 -10.48
CA GLU A 94 -5.91 -1.36 -9.26
C GLU A 94 -7.02 -0.30 -9.24
N CYS A 95 -8.26 -0.70 -8.91
CA CYS A 95 -9.43 0.16 -9.04
C CYS A 95 -10.14 0.39 -7.71
N ILE A 96 -10.55 1.63 -7.48
CA ILE A 96 -11.44 2.03 -6.39
C ILE A 96 -12.72 2.59 -7.01
N VAL A 97 -13.87 2.10 -6.55
CA VAL A 97 -15.17 2.61 -6.98
C VAL A 97 -15.67 3.65 -5.99
N SER A 98 -15.86 4.88 -6.46
CA SER A 98 -16.37 6.01 -5.69
C SER A 98 -17.33 6.85 -6.53
N ALA A 99 -18.62 6.72 -6.26
CA ALA A 99 -19.69 7.41 -7.00
C ALA A 99 -19.57 8.95 -6.92
N ASN A 100 -19.06 9.47 -5.80
CA ASN A 100 -18.87 10.91 -5.57
C ASN A 100 -17.44 11.39 -5.86
N LEU A 101 -16.56 10.52 -6.34
CA LEU A 101 -15.13 10.81 -6.60
C LEU A 101 -14.40 11.38 -5.37
N GLN A 102 -14.83 10.95 -4.18
CA GLN A 102 -14.15 11.21 -2.92
C GLN A 102 -13.55 9.91 -2.43
N ILE A 103 -12.29 9.98 -2.02
CA ILE A 103 -11.58 8.83 -1.46
C ILE A 103 -10.84 9.23 -0.19
N SER A 104 -10.63 8.29 0.72
CA SER A 104 -9.74 8.49 1.86
C SER A 104 -8.34 8.05 1.48
N LEU A 105 -7.36 8.97 1.53
CA LEU A 105 -5.97 8.60 1.30
C LEU A 105 -5.50 7.53 2.30
N GLU A 106 -5.98 7.59 3.55
CA GLU A 106 -5.67 6.57 4.56
C GLU A 106 -6.18 5.19 4.17
N ASP A 107 -7.40 5.08 3.61
CA ASP A 107 -7.93 3.79 3.14
C ASP A 107 -7.08 3.24 1.99
N VAL A 108 -6.70 4.08 1.02
CA VAL A 108 -5.83 3.66 -0.10
C VAL A 108 -4.49 3.13 0.38
N LEU A 109 -3.88 3.81 1.36
CA LEU A 109 -2.59 3.38 1.92
C LEU A 109 -2.73 2.07 2.71
N ILE A 110 -3.84 1.88 3.42
CA ILE A 110 -4.12 0.62 4.11
C ILE A 110 -4.22 -0.53 3.12
N ASP A 111 -4.99 -0.36 2.04
CA ASP A 111 -5.12 -1.38 0.99
C ASP A 111 -3.77 -1.67 0.33
N GLU A 112 -2.97 -0.64 0.06
CA GLU A 112 -1.62 -0.78 -0.48
C GLU A 112 -0.73 -1.63 0.43
N LEU A 113 -0.73 -1.38 1.75
CA LEU A 113 0.05 -2.19 2.69
C LEU A 113 -0.41 -3.65 2.71
N HIS A 114 -1.71 -3.93 2.57
CA HIS A 114 -2.19 -5.31 2.48
C HIS A 114 -1.73 -6.01 1.20
N LEU A 115 -1.64 -5.27 0.09
CA LEU A 115 -1.27 -5.82 -1.21
C LEU A 115 0.24 -6.02 -1.36
N TYR A 116 1.05 -5.09 -0.84
CA TYR A 116 2.47 -4.99 -1.21
C TYR A 116 3.44 -5.07 -0.04
N ALA A 117 3.01 -4.91 1.22
CA ALA A 117 3.94 -5.02 2.34
C ALA A 117 4.48 -6.46 2.46
N PRO A 118 5.80 -6.64 2.68
CA PRO A 118 6.39 -7.96 2.74
C PRO A 118 5.99 -8.69 4.02
N GLN A 119 5.64 -9.96 3.91
CA GLN A 119 5.29 -10.78 5.08
C GLN A 119 6.52 -11.47 5.70
N PHE A 120 7.66 -11.43 5.02
CA PHE A 120 8.87 -12.17 5.37
C PHE A 120 10.11 -11.30 5.19
N HIS A 121 11.22 -11.69 5.80
CA HIS A 121 12.53 -11.19 5.38
C HIS A 121 12.77 -11.48 3.90
N ALA A 122 13.52 -10.60 3.23
CA ALA A 122 13.89 -10.77 1.83
C ALA A 122 14.57 -12.12 1.59
N GLU A 123 15.60 -12.43 2.38
CA GLU A 123 16.30 -13.70 2.32
C GLU A 123 15.86 -14.65 3.44
N MET A 124 15.90 -15.94 3.16
CA MET A 124 15.54 -16.96 4.14
C MET A 124 16.59 -17.09 5.24
N SER A 125 17.86 -16.84 4.93
CA SER A 125 18.97 -16.81 5.88
C SER A 125 18.82 -15.76 6.99
N ASP A 126 18.01 -14.73 6.75
CA ASP A 126 17.73 -13.68 7.72
C ASP A 126 16.71 -14.13 8.77
N CYS A 127 16.00 -15.23 8.53
CA CYS A 127 15.18 -15.88 9.55
C CYS A 127 16.05 -16.55 10.62
N SER A 128 15.55 -16.61 11.86
CA SER A 128 16.25 -17.29 12.95
C SER A 128 16.68 -18.72 12.59
N SER A 129 17.89 -19.06 13.02
CA SER A 129 18.59 -20.29 12.66
C SER A 129 17.86 -21.57 13.04
N GLU A 130 17.05 -21.54 14.11
CA GLU A 130 16.23 -22.69 14.56
C GLU A 130 15.14 -23.04 13.54
N ILE A 131 14.49 -22.02 12.97
CA ILE A 131 13.47 -22.18 11.93
C ILE A 131 14.12 -22.61 10.62
N ASN A 132 15.29 -22.05 10.28
CA ASN A 132 16.02 -22.40 9.07
C ASN A 132 16.46 -23.86 9.04
N GLN A 133 16.86 -24.46 10.16
CA GLN A 133 17.20 -25.90 10.22
C GLN A 133 15.98 -26.79 9.91
N ILE A 134 14.79 -26.41 10.38
CA ILE A 134 13.54 -27.14 10.14
C ILE A 134 13.10 -26.99 8.68
N LEU A 135 13.17 -25.76 8.12
CA LEU A 135 12.72 -25.47 6.76
C LEU A 135 13.68 -25.96 5.67
N MET A 136 15.00 -26.00 5.94
CA MET A 136 16.02 -26.47 4.97
C MET A 136 16.24 -27.98 4.99
N GLY A 137 15.54 -28.73 5.84
CA GLY A 137 15.58 -30.20 5.84
C GLY A 137 16.89 -30.84 6.29
N THR A 138 17.81 -30.06 6.89
CA THR A 138 19.04 -30.59 7.48
C THR A 138 18.79 -30.99 8.93
N LYS A 139 18.60 -32.30 9.15
CA LYS A 139 18.76 -32.95 10.46
C LYS A 139 20.21 -33.32 10.70
#